data_AF-A0A7Y6YBF5-F1
#
_entry.id   AF-A0A7Y6YBF5-F1
#
_cell.length_a   1.000
_cell.length_b   1.000
_cell.length_c   1.000
_cell.angle_alpha   90.00
_cell.angle_beta   90.00
_cell.angle_gamma   90.00
#
_symmetry.space_group_name_H-M   'P 1'
#
loop_
_entity.id
_entity.type
_entity.pdbx_description
1 polymer ?
#
loop_
_entity_poly.entity_id
_entity_poly.type
_entity_poly.pdbx_seq_one_letter_code
_entity_poly.pdbx_strand_id
1 'polypeptide(L)'
;MKKVISILFAASIVPSVHAMDLREWKERSFKGNTDYVRDGTGIRGETQGAASVLYREETVDLSQTPILKWRWKISNTYGTEHDEKSKSGDDYPARLYVVFKTGFLPWQTLALNYVWSSNQPIGSSWKNAYTDKAMMIVVDSGDENAELWQRHERDVVEDFRTFYAVDVDE
;
A
#
# COMPACT_ATOMS: atom_id res chain seq x y z
N MET A 1 22.40 8.24 5.43
CA MET A 1 21.95 6.84 5.57
C MET A 1 20.44 6.87 5.72
N LYS A 2 19.68 6.59 4.67
CA LYS A 2 18.21 6.53 4.77
C LYS A 2 17.86 5.08 5.11
N LYS A 3 17.57 4.80 6.38
CA LYS A 3 16.94 3.55 6.80
C LYS A 3 15.45 3.73 6.58
N VAL A 4 14.81 2.90 5.78
CA VAL A 4 13.35 2.89 5.66
C VAL A 4 12.88 1.61 6.31
N ILE A 5 12.17 1.77 7.43
CA ILE A 5 11.46 0.67 8.08
C ILE A 5 10.00 0.82 7.66
N SER A 6 9.54 -0.08 6.79
CA SER A 6 8.16 -0.13 6.31
C SER A 6 7.49 -1.30 7.02
N ILE A 7 6.66 -1.02 8.03
CA ILE A 7 5.90 -2.08 8.70
C ILE A 7 4.60 -2.29 7.91
N LEU A 8 4.54 -3.37 7.13
CA LEU A 8 3.36 -3.80 6.41
C LEU A 8 2.51 -4.67 7.36
N PHE A 9 1.24 -4.34 7.56
CA PHE A 9 0.30 -5.24 8.24
C PHE A 9 -0.77 -5.67 7.27
N ALA A 10 -1.16 -6.95 7.39
CA ALA A 10 -2.26 -7.57 6.70
C ALA A 10 -3.49 -6.65 6.73
N ALA A 11 -3.98 -6.36 5.54
CA ALA A 11 -5.40 -6.26 5.32
C ALA A 11 -6.05 -7.56 5.80
N SER A 12 -6.74 -7.52 6.93
CA SER A 12 -7.67 -8.58 7.30
C SER A 12 -9.07 -8.01 7.13
N ILE A 13 -9.79 -8.61 6.19
CA ILE A 13 -11.23 -8.42 6.04
C ILE A 13 -11.99 -9.43 6.94
N VAL A 14 -11.25 -10.24 7.71
CA VAL A 14 -11.77 -11.25 8.64
C VAL A 14 -11.90 -10.65 10.06
N PRO A 15 -12.96 -10.99 10.84
CA PRO A 15 -13.21 -10.45 12.19
C PRO A 15 -12.16 -10.77 13.27
N SER A 16 -11.01 -11.34 12.91
CA SER A 16 -9.93 -11.61 13.84
C SER A 16 -8.58 -11.39 13.19
N VAL A 17 -7.70 -10.64 13.87
CA VAL A 17 -6.28 -10.52 13.57
C VAL A 17 -5.64 -11.88 13.84
N HIS A 18 -5.83 -12.84 12.93
CA HIS A 18 -5.02 -14.04 12.91
C HIS A 18 -3.58 -13.59 12.74
N ALA A 19 -2.69 -14.11 13.60
CA ALA A 19 -1.27 -13.85 13.51
C ALA A 19 -0.80 -14.11 12.06
N MET A 20 -0.29 -13.08 11.40
CA MET A 20 0.20 -13.22 10.02
C MET A 20 1.29 -14.29 9.97
N ASP A 21 1.08 -15.28 9.10
CA ASP A 21 2.10 -16.23 8.73
C ASP A 21 2.79 -15.74 7.46
N LEU A 22 4.05 -15.32 7.58
CA LEU A 22 4.86 -14.89 6.44
C LEU A 22 4.94 -15.93 5.32
N ARG A 23 4.73 -17.22 5.61
CA ARG A 23 4.72 -18.29 4.61
C ARG A 23 3.57 -18.19 3.60
N GLU A 24 2.51 -17.46 3.94
CA GLU A 24 1.37 -17.21 3.06
C GLU A 24 1.62 -16.02 2.11
N TRP A 25 2.70 -15.28 2.31
CA TRP A 25 3.04 -14.10 1.53
C TRP A 25 4.10 -14.42 0.49
N LYS A 26 3.95 -13.83 -0.69
CA LYS A 26 4.91 -13.87 -1.77
C LYS A 26 5.65 -12.54 -1.81
N GLU A 27 6.92 -12.56 -2.18
CA GLU A 27 7.70 -11.35 -2.43
C GLU A 27 7.95 -11.18 -3.92
N ARG A 28 7.89 -9.93 -4.39
CA ARG A 28 8.37 -9.55 -5.72
C ARG A 28 9.33 -8.37 -5.60
N SER A 29 10.55 -8.57 -6.11
CA SER A 29 11.57 -7.52 -6.20
C SER A 29 11.39 -6.67 -7.47
N PHE A 30 11.57 -5.36 -7.32
CA PHE A 30 11.76 -4.42 -8.43
C PHE A 30 13.21 -3.94 -8.51
N LYS A 31 13.87 -3.78 -7.35
CA LYS A 31 15.29 -3.46 -7.22
C LYS A 31 15.79 -3.99 -5.87
N GLY A 32 16.46 -5.14 -5.85
CA GLY A 32 16.86 -5.78 -4.59
C GLY A 32 15.67 -6.18 -3.71
N ASN A 33 15.93 -6.67 -2.51
CA ASN A 33 14.89 -7.22 -1.62
C ASN A 33 14.81 -6.43 -0.32
N THR A 34 13.63 -6.45 0.29
CA THR A 34 13.41 -5.92 1.63
C THR A 34 13.44 -7.09 2.61
N ASP A 35 14.11 -6.93 3.74
CA ASP A 35 14.13 -7.93 4.79
C ASP A 35 12.81 -7.88 5.56
N TYR A 36 11.88 -8.76 5.19
CA TYR A 36 10.60 -8.92 5.89
C TYR A 36 10.72 -9.93 7.02
N VAL A 37 10.41 -9.49 8.25
CA VAL A 37 10.38 -10.35 9.43
C VAL A 37 9.05 -10.20 10.16
N ARG A 38 8.61 -11.28 10.80
CA ARG A 38 7.43 -11.22 11.65
C ARG A 38 7.77 -10.44 12.92
N ASP A 39 6.92 -9.50 13.28
CA ASP A 39 7.06 -8.66 14.48
C ASP A 39 5.74 -8.60 15.24
N GLY A 40 5.60 -9.45 16.25
CA GLY A 40 4.35 -9.66 16.99
C GLY A 40 3.24 -10.21 16.09
N THR A 41 2.16 -9.45 15.93
CA THR A 41 1.08 -9.76 14.98
C THR A 41 1.38 -9.26 13.56
N GLY A 42 2.51 -8.58 13.35
CA GLY A 42 2.86 -7.76 12.19
C GLY A 42 3.97 -8.28 11.29
N ILE A 43 4.23 -7.55 10.21
CA ILE A 43 5.40 -7.75 9.35
C ILE A 43 6.20 -6.45 9.32
N ARG A 44 7.45 -6.52 9.75
CA ARG A 44 8.40 -5.42 9.62
C ARG A 44 9.26 -5.66 8.38
N GLY A 45 9.25 -4.73 7.44
CA GLY A 45 10.21 -4.65 6.35
C GLY A 45 11.32 -3.66 6.67
N GLU A 46 12.57 -4.06 6.47
CA GLU A 46 13.73 -3.16 6.51
C GLU A 46 14.50 -3.26 5.20
N THR A 47 14.87 -2.12 4.62
CA THR A 47 15.61 -2.10 3.35
C THR A 47 16.64 -0.97 3.31
N GLN A 48 17.68 -1.16 2.50
CA GLN A 48 18.72 -0.18 2.22
C GLN A 48 18.84 0.06 0.72
N GLY A 49 18.02 0.98 0.21
CA GLY A 49 18.03 1.36 -1.21
C GLY A 49 17.45 0.30 -2.16
N ALA A 50 16.65 -0.62 -1.63
CA ALA A 50 15.92 -1.62 -2.38
C ALA A 50 14.42 -1.29 -2.47
N ALA A 51 13.73 -1.92 -3.41
CA ALA A 51 12.30 -1.80 -3.64
C ALA A 51 11.74 -3.19 -3.96
N SER A 52 10.86 -3.68 -3.09
CA SER A 52 10.13 -4.93 -3.24
C SER A 52 8.73 -4.78 -2.67
N VAL A 53 7.84 -5.67 -3.07
CA VAL A 53 6.50 -5.78 -2.49
C VAL A 53 6.33 -7.16 -1.87
N LEU A 54 5.77 -7.19 -0.67
CA LEU A 54 5.26 -8.39 -0.04
C LEU A 54 3.74 -8.39 -0.25
N TYR A 55 3.22 -9.45 -0.88
CA TYR A 55 1.81 -9.52 -1.28
C TYR A 55 1.21 -10.90 -1.03
N ARG A 56 -0.12 -10.92 -0.90
CA ARG A 56 -0.94 -12.12 -0.85
C ARG A 56 -2.08 -11.95 -1.85
N GLU A 57 -2.45 -13.03 -2.52
CA GLU A 57 -3.57 -13.04 -3.46
C GLU A 57 -4.75 -13.71 -2.77
N GLU A 58 -5.86 -13.00 -2.64
CA GLU A 58 -7.11 -13.50 -2.08
C GLU A 58 -8.28 -12.96 -2.90
N THR A 59 -9.33 -13.77 -3.02
CA THR A 59 -10.62 -13.36 -3.57
C THR A 59 -11.49 -12.87 -2.41
N VAL A 60 -12.12 -11.71 -2.56
CA VAL A 60 -12.90 -11.08 -1.49
C VAL A 60 -14.23 -10.60 -2.05
N ASP A 61 -15.34 -11.08 -1.50
CA ASP A 61 -16.67 -10.55 -1.83
C ASP A 61 -16.83 -9.13 -1.24
N LEU A 62 -16.73 -8.12 -2.11
CA LEU A 62 -16.84 -6.71 -1.75
C LEU A 62 -18.30 -6.28 -1.53
N SER A 63 -19.29 -7.08 -1.93
CA SER A 63 -20.69 -6.85 -1.57
C SER A 63 -20.96 -7.11 -0.09
N GLN A 64 -20.21 -8.05 0.51
CA GLN A 64 -20.30 -8.38 1.94
C GLN A 64 -19.28 -7.60 2.77
N THR A 65 -18.10 -7.35 2.21
CA THR A 65 -16.96 -6.82 2.95
C THR A 65 -16.19 -5.72 2.19
N PRO A 66 -16.84 -4.58 1.90
CA PRO A 66 -16.23 -3.50 1.10
C PRO A 66 -15.13 -2.73 1.86
N ILE A 67 -15.10 -2.86 3.18
CA ILE A 67 -14.27 -2.06 4.05
C ILE A 67 -12.91 -2.73 4.30
N LEU A 68 -11.87 -2.09 3.81
CA LEU A 68 -10.48 -2.44 4.06
C LEU A 68 -9.96 -1.72 5.31
N LYS A 69 -9.46 -2.49 6.29
CA LYS A 69 -8.84 -1.96 7.51
C LYS A 69 -7.40 -2.42 7.61
N TRP A 70 -6.51 -1.48 7.92
CA TRP A 70 -5.11 -1.79 8.19
C TRP A 70 -4.50 -0.80 9.17
N ARG A 71 -3.28 -1.10 9.60
CA ARG A 71 -2.43 -0.18 10.32
C ARG A 71 -1.01 -0.29 9.79
N TRP A 72 -0.26 0.79 9.87
CA TRP A 72 1.16 0.77 9.55
C TRP A 72 1.91 1.77 10.42
N LYS A 73 3.23 1.69 10.34
CA LYS A 73 4.15 2.61 11.01
C LYS A 73 5.40 2.70 10.17
N ILE A 74 5.90 3.93 10.00
CA ILE A 74 7.14 4.22 9.29
C ILE A 74 8.15 4.82 10.26
N SER A 75 9.43 4.74 9.91
CA SER A 75 10.47 5.43 10.67
C SER A 75 10.68 6.88 10.26
N ASN A 76 10.61 7.16 8.95
CA ASN A 76 10.77 8.50 8.40
C ASN A 76 10.34 8.53 6.93
N THR A 77 10.15 9.74 6.42
CA THR A 77 9.89 10.06 5.02
C THR A 77 11.18 10.41 4.26
N TYR A 78 11.04 10.71 2.96
CA TYR A 78 12.18 11.03 2.10
C TYR A 78 12.58 12.51 2.08
N GLY A 79 11.89 13.37 2.81
CA GLY A 79 12.10 14.82 2.88
C GLY A 79 11.25 15.61 1.87
N THR A 80 11.25 16.94 2.00
CA THR A 80 10.37 17.84 1.24
C THR A 80 10.72 17.95 -0.24
N GLU A 81 11.97 17.71 -0.63
CA GLU A 81 12.44 17.77 -2.02
C GLU A 81 12.10 16.52 -2.85
N HIS A 82 11.49 15.50 -2.23
CA HIS A 82 11.17 14.23 -2.89
C HIS A 82 9.95 14.36 -3.80
N ASP A 83 10.14 14.22 -5.12
CA ASP A 83 9.03 14.32 -6.09
C ASP A 83 8.38 12.95 -6.39
N GLU A 84 7.38 12.61 -5.59
CA GLU A 84 6.57 11.38 -5.69
C GLU A 84 5.76 11.24 -6.98
N LYS A 85 5.60 12.32 -7.75
CA LYS A 85 4.84 12.31 -9.01
C LYS A 85 5.73 12.08 -10.22
N SER A 86 7.05 12.08 -10.04
CA SER A 86 8.02 11.74 -11.07
C SER A 86 8.31 10.25 -11.12
N LYS A 87 8.74 9.74 -12.28
CA LYS A 87 9.17 8.34 -12.41
C LYS A 87 10.34 8.01 -11.47
N SER A 88 11.29 8.92 -11.34
CA SER A 88 12.47 8.74 -10.47
C SER A 88 12.16 8.83 -8.97
N GLY A 89 11.02 9.42 -8.60
CA GLY A 89 10.64 9.65 -7.21
C GLY A 89 9.38 8.93 -6.76
N ASP A 90 8.73 8.11 -7.60
CA ASP A 90 7.59 7.24 -7.24
C ASP A 90 8.00 6.15 -6.21
N ASP A 91 8.31 6.59 -4.99
CA ASP A 91 8.79 5.82 -3.85
C ASP A 91 8.17 6.41 -2.58
N TYR A 92 7.73 5.52 -1.67
CA TYR A 92 6.94 5.86 -0.50
C TYR A 92 7.39 5.03 0.69
N PRO A 93 7.48 5.60 1.91
CA PRO A 93 7.84 4.86 3.12
C PRO A 93 6.90 3.69 3.42
N ALA A 94 5.63 3.78 3.02
CA ALA A 94 4.68 2.67 3.05
C ALA A 94 3.67 2.80 1.92
N ARG A 95 3.29 1.66 1.34
CA ARG A 95 2.30 1.58 0.28
C ARG A 95 1.50 0.28 0.39
N LEU A 96 0.19 0.38 0.31
CA LEU A 96 -0.74 -0.76 0.27
C LEU A 96 -1.43 -0.78 -1.11
N TYR A 97 -1.37 -1.91 -1.79
CA TYR A 97 -1.99 -2.11 -3.09
C TYR A 97 -3.31 -2.86 -2.95
N VAL A 98 -4.37 -2.37 -3.59
CA VAL A 98 -5.57 -3.13 -3.90
C VAL A 98 -5.67 -3.21 -5.42
N VAL A 99 -5.63 -4.43 -5.96
CA VAL A 99 -5.60 -4.65 -7.41
C VAL A 99 -6.88 -5.37 -7.83
N PHE A 100 -7.62 -4.76 -8.74
CA PHE A 100 -8.83 -5.32 -9.33
C PHE A 100 -8.55 -5.77 -10.76
N LYS A 101 -8.94 -7.01 -11.11
CA LYS A 101 -8.81 -7.54 -12.47
C LYS A 101 -10.08 -7.20 -13.25
N THR A 102 -9.95 -6.37 -14.28
CA THR A 102 -11.05 -5.99 -15.18
C THR A 102 -11.24 -6.97 -16.34
N GLY A 103 -10.44 -8.04 -16.41
CA GLY A 103 -10.54 -9.08 -17.43
C GLY A 103 -9.47 -10.17 -17.28
N PHE A 104 -9.39 -11.06 -18.26
CA PHE A 104 -8.52 -12.25 -18.21
C PHE A 104 -7.06 -11.96 -18.60
N LEU A 105 -6.79 -10.83 -19.24
CA LEU A 105 -5.45 -10.52 -19.76
C LEU A 105 -4.63 -9.72 -18.72
N PRO A 106 -3.29 -9.90 -18.65
CA PRO A 106 -2.47 -9.30 -17.59
C PRO A 106 -2.52 -7.77 -17.51
N TRP A 107 -2.86 -7.09 -18.60
CA TRP A 107 -3.00 -5.63 -18.65
C TRP A 107 -4.40 -5.13 -18.27
N GLN A 108 -5.37 -6.01 -18.05
CA GLN A 108 -6.72 -5.67 -17.64
C GLN A 108 -6.79 -5.62 -16.11
N THR A 109 -6.06 -4.67 -15.53
CA THR A 109 -6.00 -4.46 -14.08
C THR A 109 -6.07 -2.97 -13.75
N LEU A 110 -6.73 -2.65 -12.64
CA LEU A 110 -6.75 -1.34 -12.01
C LEU A 110 -6.23 -1.47 -10.59
N ALA A 111 -5.54 -0.45 -10.08
CA ALA A 111 -4.96 -0.49 -8.74
C ALA A 111 -5.24 0.78 -7.94
N LEU A 112 -5.66 0.62 -6.69
CA LEU A 112 -5.64 1.67 -5.67
C LEU A 112 -4.36 1.49 -4.85
N ASN A 113 -3.61 2.57 -4.68
CA ASN A 113 -2.36 2.60 -3.93
C ASN A 113 -2.50 3.59 -2.79
N TYR A 114 -2.82 3.09 -1.60
CA TYR A 114 -2.81 3.91 -0.40
C TYR A 114 -1.37 4.12 0.04
N VAL A 115 -0.96 5.38 0.20
CA VAL A 115 0.43 5.73 0.48
C VAL A 115 0.58 6.60 1.71
N TRP A 116 1.68 6.38 2.43
CA TRP A 116 2.26 7.37 3.31
C TRP A 116 3.16 8.28 2.46
N SER A 117 2.75 9.53 2.30
CA SER A 117 3.44 10.53 1.49
C SER A 117 4.57 11.22 2.27
N SER A 118 5.61 11.63 1.58
CA SER A 118 6.70 12.42 2.16
C SER A 118 6.35 13.90 2.29
N ASN A 119 5.53 14.44 1.39
CA ASN A 119 5.28 15.89 1.31
C ASN A 119 3.93 16.31 0.68
N GLN A 120 3.19 15.40 0.04
CA GLN A 120 1.86 15.69 -0.49
C GLN A 120 0.81 15.69 0.63
N PRO A 121 -0.17 16.62 0.62
CA PRO A 121 -1.21 16.67 1.65
C PRO A 121 -2.07 15.40 1.71
N ILE A 122 -2.49 15.02 2.92
CA ILE A 122 -3.48 13.94 3.13
C ILE A 122 -4.76 14.24 2.33
N GLY A 123 -5.33 13.22 1.69
CA GLY A 123 -6.48 13.34 0.80
C GLY A 123 -6.13 13.69 -0.65
N SER A 124 -4.86 14.00 -0.94
CA SER A 124 -4.40 14.16 -2.33
C SER A 124 -4.41 12.82 -3.07
N SER A 125 -4.60 12.88 -4.38
CA SER A 125 -4.49 11.72 -5.26
C SER A 125 -3.94 12.08 -6.65
N TRP A 126 -3.27 11.12 -7.29
CA TRP A 126 -2.74 11.26 -8.65
C TRP A 126 -2.52 9.92 -9.31
N LYS A 127 -2.49 9.88 -10.65
CA LYS A 127 -2.09 8.69 -11.39
C LYS A 127 -0.61 8.38 -11.18
N ASN A 128 -0.28 7.10 -11.06
CA ASN A 128 1.10 6.64 -10.94
C ASN A 128 1.96 7.14 -12.12
N ALA A 129 3.24 7.44 -11.86
CA ALA A 129 4.14 8.02 -12.85
C ALA A 129 4.48 7.08 -14.04
N TYR A 130 4.25 5.77 -13.90
CA TYR A 130 4.52 4.76 -14.91
C TYR A 130 3.28 4.27 -15.65
N THR A 131 2.09 4.40 -15.06
CA THR A 131 0.84 3.86 -15.61
C THR A 131 -0.36 4.66 -15.15
N ASP A 132 -1.35 4.83 -16.03
CA ASP A 132 -2.63 5.47 -15.70
C ASP A 132 -3.63 4.53 -15.02
N LYS A 133 -3.27 3.24 -14.89
CA LYS A 133 -4.07 2.18 -14.26
C LYS A 133 -3.90 2.07 -12.75
N ALA A 134 -3.04 2.90 -12.17
CA ALA A 134 -2.79 2.94 -10.74
C ALA A 134 -3.04 4.35 -10.21
N MET A 135 -3.85 4.45 -9.16
CA MET A 135 -4.18 5.70 -8.48
C MET A 135 -3.46 5.73 -7.14
N MET A 136 -2.63 6.74 -6.93
CA MET A 136 -1.96 7.04 -5.68
C MET A 136 -2.91 7.85 -4.80
N ILE A 137 -3.13 7.42 -3.56
CA ILE A 137 -4.07 8.03 -2.62
C ILE A 137 -3.36 8.25 -1.29
N VAL A 138 -3.19 9.51 -0.90
CA VAL A 138 -2.46 9.86 0.32
C VAL A 138 -3.37 9.72 1.54
N VAL A 139 -3.01 8.79 2.44
CA VAL A 139 -3.74 8.55 3.70
C VAL A 139 -2.96 8.98 4.95
N ASP A 140 -1.64 9.12 4.82
CA ASP A 140 -0.74 9.75 5.80
C ASP A 140 0.29 10.61 5.06
N SER A 141 0.87 11.60 5.76
CA SER A 141 1.90 12.46 5.17
C SER A 141 2.89 12.98 6.19
N GLY A 142 4.15 13.13 5.77
CA GLY A 142 5.22 13.74 6.54
C GLY A 142 5.67 12.90 7.74
N ASP A 143 6.54 13.50 8.56
CA ASP A 143 7.16 12.86 9.72
C ASP A 143 6.44 13.12 11.04
N GLU A 144 5.37 13.94 11.07
CA GLU A 144 4.66 14.32 12.30
C GLU A 144 4.19 13.10 13.10
N ASN A 145 3.71 12.08 12.39
CA ASN A 145 3.21 10.83 12.94
C ASN A 145 4.17 9.64 12.73
N ALA A 146 5.41 9.90 12.33
CA ALA A 146 6.42 8.85 12.23
C ALA A 146 6.66 8.20 13.61
N GLU A 147 7.08 6.93 13.60
CA GLU A 147 7.24 6.10 14.80
C GLU A 147 5.95 5.85 15.62
N LEU A 148 4.79 6.28 15.13
CA LEU A 148 3.48 5.99 15.70
C LEU A 148 2.66 5.08 14.76
N TRP A 149 1.90 4.17 15.35
CA TRP A 149 0.98 3.32 14.59
C TRP A 149 -0.24 4.13 14.13
N GLN A 150 -0.41 4.26 12.82
CA GLN A 150 -1.61 4.84 12.21
C GLN A 150 -2.58 3.75 11.79
N ARG A 151 -3.88 3.99 11.98
CA ARG A 151 -4.96 3.08 11.59
C ARG A 151 -5.76 3.71 10.47
N HIS A 152 -6.10 2.92 9.46
CA HIS A 152 -6.92 3.36 8.34
C HIS A 152 -8.07 2.41 8.09
N GLU A 153 -9.12 2.99 7.54
CA GLU A 153 -10.32 2.33 7.09
C GLU A 153 -10.72 2.99 5.76
N ARG A 154 -10.93 2.18 4.72
CA ARG A 154 -11.34 2.65 3.39
C ARG A 154 -12.44 1.76 2.84
N ASP A 155 -13.46 2.39 2.25
CA ASP A 155 -14.39 1.69 1.39
C ASP A 155 -13.75 1.53 0.01
N VAL A 156 -13.37 0.30 -0.33
CA VAL A 156 -12.68 -0.03 -1.57
C VAL A 156 -13.62 0.16 -2.77
N VAL A 157 -14.90 -0.16 -2.61
CA VAL A 157 -15.91 -0.03 -3.66
C VAL A 157 -16.11 1.45 -3.99
N GLU A 158 -16.24 2.30 -2.95
CA GLU A 158 -16.35 3.75 -3.12
C GLU A 158 -15.09 4.36 -3.78
N ASP A 159 -13.90 3.87 -3.41
CA ASP A 159 -12.66 4.34 -4.01
C ASP A 159 -12.54 3.95 -5.50
N PHE A 160 -12.90 2.72 -5.88
CA PHE A 160 -12.95 2.34 -7.29
C PHE A 160 -13.98 3.18 -8.07
N ARG A 161 -15.15 3.47 -7.47
CA ARG A 161 -16.15 4.34 -8.09
C ARG A 161 -15.63 5.75 -8.27
N THR A 162 -15.01 6.33 -7.24
CA THR A 162 -14.47 7.69 -7.24
C THR A 162 -13.34 7.87 -8.28
N PHE A 163 -12.38 6.95 -8.31
CA PHE A 163 -11.16 7.14 -9.10
C PHE A 163 -11.21 6.53 -10.50
N TYR A 164 -12.09 5.56 -10.73
CA TYR A 164 -12.18 4.85 -12.01
C TYR A 164 -13.57 4.82 -12.63
N ALA A 165 -14.61 5.29 -11.92
CA ALA A 165 -16.02 5.15 -12.34
C ALA A 165 -16.40 3.69 -12.64
N VAL A 166 -15.88 2.76 -11.84
CA VAL A 166 -16.15 1.31 -11.94
C VAL A 166 -16.83 0.86 -10.65
N ASP A 167 -17.91 0.10 -10.78
CA ASP A 167 -18.50 -0.67 -9.69
C ASP A 167 -17.81 -2.04 -9.62
N VAL A 168 -17.34 -2.40 -8.43
CA VAL A 168 -16.63 -3.65 -8.15
C VAL A 168 -17.37 -4.44 -7.08
N ASP A 169 -17.43 -5.76 -7.24
CA ASP A 169 -18.15 -6.69 -6.38
C ASP A 169 -17.31 -7.88 -5.87
N GLU A 170 -16.20 -8.25 -6.54
CA GLU A 170 -15.30 -9.37 -6.17
C GLU A 170 -13.80 -9.15 -6.47
#